data_AF-A0A2E7EI08-F1
#
_entry.id   AF-A0A2E7EI08-F1
#
_cell.length_a   1.000
_cell.length_b   1.000
_cell.length_c   1.000
_cell.angle_alpha   90.00
_cell.angle_beta   90.00
_cell.angle_gamma   90.00
#
_symmetry.space_group_name_H-M   'P 1'
#
loop_
_entity.id
_entity.type
_entity.pdbx_description
1 polymer ?
#
loop_
_entity_poly.entity_id
_entity_poly.type
_entity_poly.pdbx_seq_one_letter_code
_entity_poly.pdbx_strand_id
1 'polypeptide(L)'
;MNRKSPMKIYRIALCLTALSMLGGNNANAQNWAERLGYPSGQKVVLLDAREMGLGWEMKLAGQQLIESGVLQSVSAMTTGPWFDGFAQYCRTHQIKDLGISIALTNPYKPLHWRLASGRTEVPSLVNQDGFPWRSPFQFAANATAADVEKEIHA
;
A
#
# COMPACT_ATOMS: atom_id res chain seq x y z
N MET A 1 -72.33 -29.56 13.51
CA MET A 1 -71.00 -29.53 14.17
C MET A 1 -69.92 -29.85 13.15
N ASN A 2 -69.26 -28.83 12.59
CA ASN A 2 -68.21 -29.00 11.57
C ASN A 2 -66.86 -28.60 12.18
N ARG A 3 -66.17 -29.54 12.83
CA ARG A 3 -64.84 -29.31 13.41
C ARG A 3 -63.82 -29.25 12.27
N LYS A 4 -63.52 -28.04 11.78
CA LYS A 4 -62.39 -27.83 10.86
C LYS A 4 -61.10 -28.32 11.57
N SER A 5 -60.45 -29.30 10.96
CA SER A 5 -59.24 -29.94 11.51
C SER A 5 -58.13 -28.93 11.81
N PRO A 6 -57.54 -28.92 13.01
CA PRO A 6 -56.47 -27.98 13.41
C PRO A 6 -55.18 -28.19 12.61
N MET A 7 -55.06 -29.31 11.89
CA MET A 7 -53.86 -29.70 11.15
C MET A 7 -53.51 -28.75 9.99
N LYS A 8 -54.47 -28.01 9.43
CA LYS A 8 -54.19 -26.96 8.42
C LYS A 8 -53.50 -25.73 9.01
N ILE A 9 -53.81 -25.38 10.27
CA ILE A 9 -53.24 -24.21 10.95
C ILE A 9 -51.78 -24.51 11.35
N TYR A 10 -51.51 -25.72 11.84
CA TYR A 10 -50.14 -26.16 12.16
C TYR A 10 -49.23 -26.23 10.92
N ARG A 11 -49.76 -26.65 9.76
CA ARG A 11 -48.98 -26.68 8.50
C ARG A 11 -48.63 -25.28 7.98
N ILE A 12 -49.54 -24.31 8.13
CA ILE A 12 -49.28 -22.92 7.74
C ILE A 12 -48.28 -22.27 8.72
N ALA A 13 -48.42 -22.53 10.02
CA ALA A 13 -47.49 -22.03 11.04
C ALA A 13 -46.06 -22.60 10.86
N LEU A 14 -45.94 -23.89 10.50
CA LEU A 14 -44.65 -24.53 10.22
C LEU A 14 -43.97 -23.98 8.95
N CYS A 15 -44.75 -23.64 7.93
CA CYS A 15 -44.22 -22.98 6.72
C CYS A 15 -43.76 -21.54 6.99
N LEU A 16 -44.44 -20.80 7.87
CA LEU A 16 -44.06 -19.43 8.21
C LEU A 16 -42.78 -19.35 9.06
N THR A 17 -42.56 -20.30 9.97
CA THR A 17 -41.30 -20.38 10.75
C THR A 17 -40.12 -20.88 9.92
N ALA A 18 -40.35 -21.73 8.92
CA ALA A 18 -39.30 -22.12 7.96
C ALA A 18 -38.88 -20.96 7.05
N LEU A 19 -39.79 -20.04 6.72
CA LEU A 19 -39.51 -18.89 5.86
C LEU A 19 -38.68 -17.80 6.58
N SER A 20 -38.79 -17.68 7.91
CA SER A 20 -37.95 -16.77 8.69
C SER A 20 -36.50 -17.24 8.89
N MET A 21 -36.20 -18.52 8.61
CA MET A 21 -34.82 -19.05 8.60
C MET A 21 -34.11 -18.88 7.25
N LEU A 22 -34.82 -18.41 6.22
CA LEU A 22 -34.26 -18.03 4.91
C LEU A 22 -33.99 -16.52 4.80
N GLY A 23 -33.97 -15.80 5.93
CA GLY A 23 -33.30 -14.51 6.01
C GLY A 23 -31.81 -14.75 5.79
N GLY A 24 -31.41 -14.85 4.52
CA GLY A 24 -30.03 -15.03 4.14
C GLY A 24 -29.20 -14.04 4.92
N ASN A 25 -28.16 -14.53 5.59
CA ASN A 25 -27.04 -13.68 5.93
C ASN A 25 -26.74 -12.92 4.65
N ASN A 26 -27.06 -11.63 4.60
CA ASN A 26 -26.42 -10.75 3.66
C ASN A 26 -24.96 -11.06 3.91
N ALA A 27 -24.32 -11.71 2.93
CA ALA A 27 -22.87 -11.74 2.85
C ALA A 27 -22.52 -10.26 2.67
N ASN A 28 -22.49 -9.55 3.79
CA ASN A 28 -22.16 -8.15 3.85
C ASN A 28 -20.74 -8.17 3.34
N ALA A 29 -20.55 -7.75 2.10
CA ALA A 29 -19.28 -7.88 1.42
C ALA A 29 -18.30 -7.01 2.21
N GLN A 30 -17.61 -7.63 3.16
CA GLN A 30 -16.74 -6.92 4.08
C GLN A 30 -15.63 -6.29 3.24
N ASN A 31 -15.58 -4.96 3.25
CA ASN A 31 -14.48 -4.26 2.64
C ASN A 31 -13.18 -4.50 3.45
N TRP A 32 -12.05 -4.08 2.92
CA TRP A 32 -10.76 -4.30 3.59
C TRP A 32 -10.67 -3.68 4.98
N ALA A 33 -11.34 -2.56 5.24
CA ALA A 33 -11.35 -1.94 6.56
C ALA A 33 -12.08 -2.82 7.59
N GLU A 34 -13.26 -3.35 7.25
CA GLU A 34 -14.00 -4.26 8.12
C GLU A 34 -13.23 -5.57 8.38
N ARG A 35 -12.55 -6.09 7.35
CA ARG A 35 -11.68 -7.28 7.49
C ARG A 35 -10.46 -7.05 8.38
N LEU A 36 -9.97 -5.80 8.45
CA LEU A 36 -8.90 -5.38 9.37
C LEU A 36 -9.41 -5.07 10.78
N GLY A 37 -10.72 -5.21 11.04
CA GLY A 37 -11.32 -5.01 12.37
C GLY A 37 -11.83 -3.59 12.63
N TYR A 38 -11.83 -2.71 11.63
CA TYR A 38 -12.43 -1.38 11.77
C TYR A 38 -13.97 -1.45 11.74
N PRO A 39 -14.68 -0.53 12.42
CA PRO A 39 -16.14 -0.53 12.43
C PRO A 39 -16.74 -0.30 11.03
N SER A 40 -17.88 -0.93 10.75
CA SER A 40 -18.60 -0.76 9.49
C SER A 40 -19.02 0.71 9.28
N GLY A 41 -18.99 1.16 8.03
CA GLY A 41 -19.34 2.54 7.66
C GLY A 41 -18.25 3.58 7.94
N GLN A 42 -17.12 3.20 8.56
CA GLN A 42 -16.01 4.12 8.83
C GLN A 42 -15.09 4.30 7.61
N LYS A 43 -14.47 5.48 7.53
CA LYS A 43 -13.35 5.74 6.62
C LYS A 43 -12.05 5.55 7.37
N VAL A 44 -11.16 4.74 6.80
CA VAL A 44 -9.79 4.52 7.30
C VAL A 44 -8.83 5.24 6.37
N VAL A 45 -7.89 5.99 6.94
CA VAL A 45 -6.89 6.76 6.18
C VAL A 45 -5.51 6.27 6.57
N LEU A 46 -4.72 5.89 5.57
CA LEU A 46 -3.27 5.67 5.72
C LEU A 46 -2.56 6.91 5.19
N LEU A 47 -1.83 7.59 6.08
CA LEU A 47 -0.97 8.71 5.71
C LEU A 47 0.46 8.20 5.62
N ASP A 48 0.93 7.98 4.39
CA ASP A 48 2.30 7.58 4.08
C ASP A 48 3.03 8.76 3.41
N ALA A 49 4.24 9.03 3.89
CA ALA A 49 5.16 9.98 3.25
C ALA A 49 6.32 9.22 2.61
N ARG A 50 6.45 9.39 1.30
CA ARG A 50 7.38 8.66 0.44
C ARG A 50 8.69 9.41 0.23
N GLU A 51 9.66 8.70 -0.34
CA GLU A 51 10.97 9.23 -0.77
C GLU A 51 11.85 9.75 0.38
N MET A 52 11.65 9.24 1.60
CA MET A 52 12.51 9.59 2.73
C MET A 52 13.96 9.19 2.44
N GLY A 53 14.89 10.12 2.66
CA GLY A 53 16.31 9.93 2.36
C GLY A 53 16.73 10.32 0.93
N LEU A 54 15.80 10.69 0.04
CA LEU A 54 16.15 11.26 -1.27
C LEU A 54 16.89 12.61 -1.15
N GLY A 55 16.50 13.45 -0.19
CA GLY A 55 17.11 14.75 0.07
C GLY A 55 17.17 15.10 1.56
N TRP A 56 17.96 16.12 1.92
CA TRP A 56 18.14 16.53 3.33
C TRP A 56 16.82 17.02 3.93
N GLU A 57 16.14 17.84 3.15
CA GLU A 57 14.88 18.48 3.49
C GLU A 57 13.78 17.43 3.66
N MET A 58 13.72 16.44 2.77
CA MET A 58 12.75 15.34 2.84
C MET A 58 12.96 14.50 4.10
N LYS A 59 14.22 14.13 4.39
CA LYS A 59 14.58 13.42 5.62
C LYS A 59 14.18 14.23 6.86
N LEU A 60 14.53 15.52 6.92
CA LEU A 60 14.24 16.39 8.07
C LEU A 60 12.74 16.59 8.28
N ALA A 61 11.98 16.86 7.22
CA ALA A 61 10.53 17.02 7.28
C ALA A 61 9.84 15.73 7.75
N GLY A 62 10.30 14.56 7.27
CA GLY A 62 9.79 13.27 7.73
C GLY A 62 9.99 13.06 9.23
N GLN A 63 11.19 13.35 9.75
CA GLN A 63 11.49 13.26 11.18
C GLN A 63 10.56 14.17 12.02
N GLN A 64 10.39 15.42 11.61
CA GLN A 64 9.52 16.38 12.31
C GLN A 64 8.04 15.93 12.32
N LEU A 65 7.55 15.41 11.18
CA LEU A 65 6.17 14.95 11.08
C LEU A 65 5.92 13.68 11.90
N ILE A 66 6.90 12.78 11.98
CA ILE A 66 6.86 11.61 12.87
C ILE A 66 6.83 12.07 14.34
N GLU A 67 7.73 12.97 14.75
CA GLU A 67 7.82 13.47 16.12
C GLU A 67 6.55 14.21 16.58
N SER A 68 5.91 14.93 15.66
CA SER A 68 4.63 15.59 15.92
C SER A 68 3.43 14.63 16.02
N GLY A 69 3.63 13.35 15.69
CA GLY A 69 2.57 12.34 15.66
C GLY A 69 1.61 12.45 14.48
N VAL A 70 1.89 13.32 13.50
CA VAL A 70 1.06 13.47 12.28
C VAL A 70 1.22 12.29 11.34
N LEU A 71 2.45 11.77 11.18
CA LEU A 71 2.75 10.61 10.36
C LEU A 71 3.01 9.37 11.22
N GLN A 72 2.40 8.26 10.83
CA GLN A 72 2.62 6.95 11.43
C GLN A 72 3.21 5.94 10.43
N SER A 73 3.18 6.26 9.14
CA SER A 73 3.69 5.46 8.03
C SER A 73 4.64 6.30 7.17
N VAL A 74 5.78 5.74 6.81
CA VAL A 74 6.78 6.39 5.95
C VAL A 74 7.44 5.37 5.03
N SER A 75 7.90 5.83 3.87
CA SER A 75 8.63 5.00 2.92
C SER A 75 9.95 5.63 2.54
N ALA A 76 11.05 4.88 2.69
CA ALA A 76 12.40 5.35 2.43
C ALA A 76 12.90 4.92 1.04
N MET A 77 13.59 5.81 0.34
CA MET A 77 14.20 5.51 -0.94
C MET A 77 15.63 5.01 -0.74
N THR A 78 15.87 3.72 -0.93
CA THR A 78 17.16 3.04 -0.65
C THR A 78 18.32 3.59 -1.47
N THR A 79 18.05 4.07 -2.68
CA THR A 79 19.03 4.70 -3.58
C THR A 79 19.27 6.19 -3.26
N GLY A 80 18.55 6.75 -2.28
CA GLY A 80 18.67 8.14 -1.88
C GLY A 80 19.95 8.39 -1.08
N PRO A 81 20.65 9.52 -1.30
CA PRO A 81 21.93 9.80 -0.65
C PRO A 81 21.84 9.78 0.88
N TRP A 82 20.70 10.20 1.47
CA TRP A 82 20.50 10.25 2.92
C TRP A 82 19.65 9.11 3.47
N PHE A 83 19.50 8.02 2.71
CA PHE A 83 18.82 6.82 3.16
C PHE A 83 19.37 6.32 4.51
N ASP A 84 20.70 6.16 4.62
CA ASP A 84 21.33 5.60 5.82
C ASP A 84 21.00 6.40 7.10
N GLY A 85 21.01 7.73 6.98
CA GLY A 85 20.66 8.62 8.09
C GLY A 85 19.19 8.49 8.50
N PHE A 86 18.28 8.34 7.54
CA PHE A 86 16.87 8.10 7.83
C PHE A 86 16.64 6.70 8.41
N ALA A 87 17.26 5.67 7.86
CA ALA A 87 17.15 4.29 8.34
C ALA A 87 17.66 4.17 9.77
N GLN A 88 18.79 4.83 10.11
CA GLN A 88 19.29 4.90 11.48
C GLN A 88 18.29 5.60 12.41
N TYR A 89 17.71 6.72 11.97
CA TYR A 89 16.68 7.42 12.74
C TYR A 89 15.48 6.51 13.03
N CYS A 90 14.95 5.82 12.01
CA CYS A 90 13.81 4.92 12.17
C CYS A 90 14.11 3.77 13.14
N ARG A 91 15.33 3.23 13.08
CA ARG A 91 15.78 2.17 14.01
C ARG A 91 15.83 2.67 15.45
N THR A 92 16.41 3.84 15.70
CA THR A 92 16.53 4.43 17.05
C THR A 92 15.18 4.80 17.63
N HIS A 93 14.25 5.31 16.82
CA HIS A 93 12.90 5.72 17.24
C HIS A 93 11.87 4.59 17.15
N GLN A 94 12.31 3.38 16.80
CA GLN A 94 11.48 2.18 16.71
C GLN A 94 10.22 2.35 15.84
N ILE A 95 10.35 3.07 14.73
CA ILE A 95 9.26 3.30 13.77
C ILE A 95 8.77 1.95 13.25
N LYS A 96 7.46 1.72 13.36
CA LYS A 96 6.85 0.41 13.11
C LYS A 96 6.43 0.21 11.67
N ASP A 97 5.96 1.27 11.01
CA ASP A 97 5.51 1.22 9.63
C ASP A 97 6.50 2.00 8.74
N LEU A 98 7.50 1.27 8.26
CA LEU A 98 8.55 1.76 7.37
C LEU A 98 8.56 0.92 6.09
N GLY A 99 8.15 1.52 4.99
CA GLY A 99 8.18 0.95 3.65
C GLY A 99 9.44 1.31 2.85
N ILE A 100 9.53 0.74 1.66
CA ILE A 100 10.56 1.06 0.65
C ILE A 100 9.90 1.79 -0.52
N SER A 101 10.42 2.97 -0.85
CA SER A 101 10.05 3.72 -2.06
C SER A 101 10.93 3.27 -3.23
N ILE A 102 10.34 2.51 -4.15
CA ILE A 102 11.02 2.04 -5.36
C ILE A 102 10.95 3.13 -6.43
N ALA A 103 12.11 3.66 -6.84
CA ALA A 103 12.21 4.81 -7.75
C ALA A 103 12.87 4.43 -9.08
N LEU A 104 12.07 4.03 -10.06
CA LEU A 104 12.52 3.59 -11.39
C LEU A 104 12.63 4.72 -12.43
N THR A 105 12.34 5.96 -12.03
CA THR A 105 12.46 7.16 -12.88
C THR A 105 13.08 8.29 -12.09
N ASN A 106 13.85 9.16 -12.74
CA ASN A 106 14.42 10.36 -12.13
C ASN A 106 13.91 11.65 -12.81
N PRO A 107 12.77 12.21 -12.35
CA PRO A 107 12.23 13.45 -12.91
C PRO A 107 13.01 14.71 -12.48
N TYR A 108 13.82 14.65 -11.42
CA TYR A 108 14.44 15.83 -10.82
C TYR A 108 15.72 16.24 -11.57
N LYS A 109 15.80 17.50 -12.03
CA LYS A 109 16.97 18.01 -12.75
C LYS A 109 18.26 18.08 -11.92
N PRO A 110 18.26 18.63 -10.69
CA PRO A 110 19.49 18.80 -9.92
C PRO A 110 19.85 17.57 -9.07
N LEU A 111 18.89 16.65 -8.88
CA LEU A 111 19.04 15.54 -7.96
C LEU A 111 19.17 14.23 -8.73
N HIS A 112 20.29 13.56 -8.54
CA HIS A 112 20.64 12.35 -9.26
C HIS A 112 20.90 11.21 -8.29
N TRP A 113 20.26 10.08 -8.54
CA TRP A 113 20.55 8.80 -7.91
C TRP A 113 20.76 7.74 -8.98
N ARG A 114 21.43 6.65 -8.61
CA ARG A 114 21.59 5.47 -9.44
C ARG A 114 20.71 4.35 -8.91
N LEU A 115 20.35 3.42 -9.79
CA LEU A 115 19.67 2.19 -9.43
C LEU A 115 20.58 1.28 -8.61
N ALA A 116 20.00 0.50 -7.70
CA ALA A 116 20.72 -0.37 -6.76
C ALA A 116 21.49 -1.47 -7.48
N SER A 117 20.91 -2.07 -8.53
CA SER A 117 21.56 -3.12 -9.33
C SER A 117 22.76 -2.62 -10.13
N GLY A 118 22.83 -1.32 -10.40
CA GLY A 118 23.81 -0.72 -11.28
C GLY A 118 23.51 -0.89 -12.77
N ARG A 119 24.04 0.03 -13.59
CA ARG A 119 23.68 0.16 -15.02
C ARG A 119 23.95 -1.07 -15.89
N THR A 120 24.91 -1.92 -15.51
CA THR A 120 25.30 -3.10 -16.29
C THR A 120 24.32 -4.25 -16.09
N GLU A 121 23.69 -4.31 -14.92
CA GLU A 121 22.75 -5.37 -14.56
C GLU A 121 21.33 -5.10 -15.05
N VAL A 122 20.98 -3.81 -15.19
CA VAL A 122 19.63 -3.37 -15.61
C VAL A 122 19.71 -2.33 -16.74
N PRO A 123 20.34 -2.67 -17.89
CA PRO A 123 20.62 -1.69 -18.95
C PRO A 123 19.35 -1.07 -19.55
N SER A 124 18.19 -1.75 -19.46
CA SER A 124 16.92 -1.20 -19.98
C SER A 124 16.30 -0.12 -19.08
N LEU A 125 16.74 0.01 -17.82
CA LEU A 125 16.16 0.95 -16.85
C LEU A 125 16.89 2.30 -16.77
N VAL A 126 18.02 2.43 -17.48
CA VAL A 126 18.88 3.60 -17.39
C VAL A 126 19.09 4.27 -18.74
N ASN A 127 19.27 5.58 -18.72
CA ASN A 127 19.65 6.37 -19.87
C ASN A 127 21.15 6.24 -20.18
N GLN A 128 21.61 6.97 -21.21
CA GLN A 128 23.00 6.96 -21.67
C GLN A 128 24.02 7.40 -20.60
N ASP A 129 23.59 8.21 -19.62
CA ASP A 129 24.42 8.67 -18.50
C ASP A 129 24.43 7.68 -17.32
N GLY A 130 23.68 6.59 -17.43
CA GLY A 130 23.51 5.56 -16.40
C GLY A 130 22.62 5.99 -15.24
N PHE A 131 21.71 6.94 -15.45
CA PHE A 131 20.68 7.35 -14.50
C PHE A 131 19.31 6.77 -14.91
N PRO A 132 18.36 6.60 -13.98
CA PRO A 132 17.00 6.22 -14.33
C PRO A 132 16.38 7.17 -15.36
N TRP A 133 15.46 6.66 -16.18
CA TRP A 133 14.75 7.45 -17.18
C TRP A 133 14.06 8.69 -16.59
N ARG A 134 14.04 9.82 -17.31
CA ARG A 134 13.53 11.09 -16.79
C ARG A 134 12.01 11.10 -16.62
N SER A 135 11.30 10.30 -17.40
CA SER A 135 9.84 10.29 -17.40
C SER A 135 9.26 8.87 -17.42
N PRO A 136 8.02 8.70 -16.95
CA PRO A 136 7.30 7.42 -17.06
C PRO A 136 7.18 6.94 -18.51
N PHE A 137 7.05 7.85 -19.48
CA PHE A 137 6.99 7.49 -20.90
C PHE A 137 8.30 6.88 -21.38
N GLN A 138 9.44 7.49 -21.04
CA GLN A 138 10.75 6.94 -21.38
C GLN A 138 10.98 5.60 -20.69
N PHE A 139 10.61 5.48 -19.41
CA PHE A 139 10.66 4.20 -18.71
C PHE A 139 9.83 3.13 -19.44
N ALA A 140 8.57 3.40 -19.73
CA ALA A 140 7.67 2.44 -20.38
C ALA A 140 8.14 2.04 -21.79
N ALA A 141 8.79 2.94 -22.52
CA ALA A 141 9.29 2.66 -23.87
C ALA A 141 10.57 1.80 -23.89
N ASN A 142 11.33 1.77 -22.80
CA ASN A 142 12.66 1.15 -22.77
C ASN A 142 12.74 -0.04 -21.81
N ALA A 143 12.04 0.00 -20.68
CA ALA A 143 12.20 -0.97 -19.59
C ALA A 143 11.73 -2.37 -19.99
N THR A 144 12.47 -3.38 -19.53
CA THR A 144 12.07 -4.78 -19.61
C THR A 144 11.57 -5.29 -18.26
N ALA A 145 10.61 -6.21 -18.27
CA ALA A 145 10.09 -6.80 -17.03
C ALA A 145 11.18 -7.49 -16.19
N ALA A 146 12.13 -8.17 -16.85
CA ALA A 146 13.23 -8.85 -16.18
C ALA A 146 14.17 -7.89 -15.44
N ASP A 147 14.52 -6.75 -16.06
CA ASP A 147 15.36 -5.76 -15.38
C ASP A 147 14.60 -5.07 -14.24
N VAL A 148 13.29 -4.80 -14.41
CA VAL A 148 12.43 -4.26 -13.33
C VAL A 148 12.40 -5.22 -12.15
N GLU A 149 12.17 -6.50 -12.39
CA GLU A 149 12.16 -7.51 -11.33
C GLU A 149 13.52 -7.58 -10.63
N LYS A 150 14.63 -7.55 -11.38
CA LYS A 150 15.97 -7.53 -10.81
C LYS A 150 16.19 -6.33 -9.91
N GLU A 151 15.82 -5.13 -10.36
CA GLU A 151 16.00 -3.89 -9.58
C GLU A 151 15.14 -3.85 -8.32
N ILE A 152 13.93 -4.41 -8.35
CA ILE A 152 13.05 -4.46 -7.18
C ILE A 152 13.62 -5.36 -6.07
N HIS A 153 14.42 -6.37 -6.42
CA HIS A 153 15.02 -7.31 -5.46
C HIS A 153 16.44 -6.94 -4.99
N ALA A 154 17.06 -5.92 -5.59
CA ALA A 154 18.40 -5.45 -5.24
C ALA A 154 18.40 -4.69 -3.90
#